data_AF-L5M6R9-F1
#
_entry.id   AF-L5M6R9-F1
#
_cell.length_a   1.000
_cell.length_b   1.000
_cell.length_c   1.000
_cell.angle_alpha   90.00
_cell.angle_beta   90.00
_cell.angle_gamma   90.00
#
_symmetry.space_group_name_H-M   'P 1'
#
loop_
_entity.id
_entity.type
_entity.pdbx_description
1 polymer ?
#
loop_
_entity_poly.entity_id
_entity_poly.type
_entity_poly.pdbx_seq_one_letter_code
_entity_poly.pdbx_strand_id
1 'polypeptide(L)'
;MPPPGKVPRKENLGLQCEWGSCSFVCSAMEEFCEHVTQHLQKHLHSSGEEEEEEEEDLLEEEFSCLWQECGFCSLDSSADLVRHVYFHCYHTKLKQWGLQALQSQADLSPCILDFHSRNIIPDIPDHFLCLWEHCESAFDNPEWFYRHVEAHSLCCEYKAVGKDNHVVLCGWKGCTCTFKDHCKLREHLRSHTQEKVAACPTCGGMFANNTKFLDHIRRQTSLDQQRFQCSHCSKRFATERLLRDHMRNHDHSLLCSSVNHYKCPLCDMTCPLPSSLRNHMRFRHSEDRPFKCDCCDYSCKNLIDLRKHLDTHSKEPAYRCDFETCTFSARALCSVKSHYRKVHEVSGAGVGRVSRGGRGWGLKS
;
A
#
# COMPACT_ATOMS: atom_id res chain seq x y z
N MET A 1 6.45 -16.29 45.61
CA MET A 1 7.50 -16.38 44.56
C MET A 1 6.82 -16.22 43.21
N PRO A 2 7.11 -15.17 42.43
CA PRO A 2 6.53 -15.02 41.11
C PRO A 2 7.15 -16.05 40.14
N PRO A 3 6.41 -16.51 39.12
CA PRO A 3 6.94 -17.44 38.13
C PRO A 3 8.04 -16.76 37.30
N PRO A 4 9.01 -17.52 36.77
CA PRO A 4 10.15 -16.96 36.06
C PRO A 4 9.65 -16.23 34.82
N GLY A 5 9.79 -14.91 34.85
CA GLY A 5 9.57 -14.05 33.71
C GLY A 5 10.41 -14.57 32.55
N LYS A 6 9.74 -14.93 31.45
CA LYS A 6 10.43 -15.09 30.18
C LYS A 6 11.08 -13.73 29.89
N VAL A 7 12.39 -13.68 30.01
CA VAL A 7 13.23 -12.57 29.56
C VAL A 7 12.74 -12.18 28.17
N PRO A 8 12.40 -10.91 27.89
CA PRO A 8 12.07 -10.47 26.54
C PRO A 8 13.23 -10.90 25.65
N ARG A 9 12.96 -11.69 24.60
CA ARG A 9 13.98 -12.00 23.59
C ARG A 9 14.53 -10.67 23.11
N LYS A 10 15.81 -10.40 23.38
CA LYS A 10 16.53 -9.26 22.81
C LYS A 10 16.43 -9.41 21.29
N GLU A 11 15.55 -8.63 20.67
CA GLU A 11 15.30 -8.69 19.23
C GLU A 11 16.54 -8.14 18.55
N ASN A 12 17.40 -9.02 18.04
CA ASN A 12 18.57 -8.61 17.26
C ASN A 12 18.08 -8.22 15.85
N LEU A 13 17.55 -7.01 15.72
CA LEU A 13 17.13 -6.43 14.45
C LEU A 13 18.37 -5.82 13.78
N GLY A 14 18.56 -6.01 12.48
CA GLY A 14 19.57 -5.28 11.71
C GLY A 14 18.86 -4.17 10.95
N LEU A 15 18.60 -3.05 11.62
CA LEU A 15 17.87 -1.92 11.06
C LEU A 15 18.85 -1.04 10.29
N GLN A 16 18.68 -0.96 8.97
CA GLN A 16 19.52 -0.17 8.08
C GLN A 16 18.77 1.09 7.63
N CYS A 17 19.42 2.26 7.77
CA CYS A 17 18.91 3.51 7.26
C CYS A 17 19.11 3.57 5.75
N GLU A 18 18.09 4.01 5.01
CA GLU A 18 18.15 4.21 3.55
C GLU A 18 17.79 5.67 3.19
N TRP A 19 18.02 6.60 4.12
CA TRP A 19 17.88 8.04 3.88
C TRP A 19 19.05 8.56 3.05
N GLY A 20 18.80 9.00 1.81
CA GLY A 20 19.84 9.45 0.88
C GLY A 20 20.97 8.43 0.75
N SER A 21 22.20 8.83 1.08
CA SER A 21 23.39 7.98 1.09
C SER A 21 23.78 7.47 2.49
N CYS A 22 22.91 7.61 3.49
CA CYS A 22 23.19 7.15 4.85
C CYS A 22 23.39 5.62 4.89
N SER A 23 24.39 5.16 5.64
CA SER A 23 24.71 3.75 5.82
C SER A 23 24.66 3.32 7.29
N PHE A 24 23.94 4.06 8.13
CA PHE A 24 23.80 3.75 9.55
C PHE A 24 23.02 2.45 9.76
N VAL A 25 23.51 1.63 10.69
CA VAL A 25 22.87 0.36 11.07
C VAL A 25 22.84 0.26 12.60
N CYS A 26 21.69 -0.10 13.15
CA CYS A 26 21.53 -0.34 14.59
C CYS A 26 20.59 -1.52 14.86
N SER A 27 20.38 -1.82 16.14
CA SER A 27 19.53 -2.95 16.56
C SER A 27 18.31 -2.60 17.39
N ALA A 28 18.26 -1.38 17.94
CA ALA A 28 17.12 -0.88 18.69
C ALA A 28 16.28 0.08 17.85
N MET A 29 14.96 -0.01 17.96
CA MET A 29 14.04 0.88 17.25
C MET A 29 14.11 2.31 17.78
N GLU A 30 14.33 2.48 19.08
CA GLU A 30 14.55 3.77 19.73
C GLU A 30 15.73 4.51 19.09
N GLU A 31 16.91 3.87 19.05
CA GLU A 31 18.12 4.42 18.43
C GLU A 31 17.91 4.72 16.94
N PHE A 32 17.19 3.84 16.23
CA PHE A 32 16.89 4.03 14.81
C PHE A 32 16.00 5.24 14.56
N CYS A 33 14.92 5.39 15.32
CA CYS A 33 14.00 6.51 15.19
C CYS A 33 14.65 7.83 15.58
N GLU A 34 15.50 7.85 16.61
CA GLU A 34 16.29 9.02 17.00
C GLU A 34 17.26 9.44 15.89
N HIS A 35 17.97 8.48 15.30
CA HIS A 35 18.86 8.73 14.16
C HIS A 35 18.10 9.33 12.96
N VAL A 36 16.96 8.75 12.57
CA VAL A 36 16.15 9.28 11.45
C VAL A 36 15.58 10.66 11.79
N THR A 37 15.20 10.91 13.05
CA THR A 37 14.73 12.23 13.49
C THR A 37 15.79 13.31 13.29
N GLN A 38 17.08 13.00 13.48
CA GLN A 38 18.16 13.96 13.20
C GLN A 38 18.27 14.31 11.72
N HIS A 39 18.05 13.35 10.81
CA HIS A 39 18.01 13.62 9.36
C HIS A 39 16.83 14.50 9.00
N LEU A 40 15.65 14.17 9.54
CA LEU A 40 14.42 14.91 9.31
C LEU A 40 14.52 16.35 9.83
N GLN A 41 15.04 16.55 11.05
CA GLN A 41 15.28 17.88 11.60
C GLN A 41 16.21 18.68 10.68
N LYS A 42 17.37 18.14 10.29
CA LYS A 42 18.28 18.85 9.38
C LYS A 42 17.62 19.23 8.05
N HIS A 43 16.82 18.32 7.47
CA HIS A 43 16.12 18.57 6.21
C HIS A 43 15.05 19.67 6.33
N LEU A 44 14.32 19.70 7.44
CA LEU A 44 13.29 20.72 7.72
C LEU A 44 13.89 22.08 8.08
N HIS A 45 15.10 22.12 8.66
CA HIS A 45 15.79 23.39 8.94
C HIS A 45 16.45 23.96 7.68
N SER A 46 17.02 23.12 6.81
CA SER A 46 17.61 23.57 5.55
C SER A 46 16.60 24.16 4.56
N SER A 47 15.32 23.80 4.66
CA SER A 47 14.27 24.39 3.82
C SER A 47 13.81 25.78 4.30
N GLY A 48 14.12 26.18 5.54
CA GLY A 48 13.65 27.44 6.13
C GLY A 48 14.72 28.55 6.24
N GLU A 49 15.98 28.27 5.90
CA GLU A 49 17.09 29.25 5.98
C GLU A 49 17.39 29.94 4.62
N GLU A 50 16.69 29.58 3.54
CA GLU A 50 16.88 30.20 2.21
C GLU A 50 16.01 31.46 1.96
N GLU A 51 15.20 31.90 2.93
CA GLU A 51 14.27 33.05 2.80
C GLU A 51 14.65 34.29 3.65
N GLU A 52 15.93 34.71 3.65
CA GLU A 52 16.30 36.07 4.04
C GLU A 52 17.10 36.77 2.94
N GLU A 53 16.56 36.82 1.71
CA GLU A 53 16.84 37.84 0.68
C GLU A 53 16.14 37.43 -0.63
N GLU A 54 14.88 37.85 -0.83
CA GLU A 54 14.31 38.35 -2.10
C GLU A 54 12.76 38.31 -2.08
N GLU A 55 12.16 39.16 -2.89
CA GLU A 55 10.81 39.72 -2.83
C GLU A 55 9.63 38.73 -2.99
N GLU A 56 8.46 39.18 -2.54
CA GLU A 56 7.10 38.61 -2.71
C GLU A 56 6.90 37.71 -3.94
N ASP A 57 6.97 36.38 -3.76
CA ASP A 57 6.19 35.40 -4.53
C ASP A 57 5.89 34.19 -3.62
N LEU A 58 4.62 33.85 -3.44
CA LEU A 58 4.13 32.78 -2.56
C LEU A 58 4.55 31.38 -3.08
N LEU A 59 5.81 31.00 -2.92
CA LEU A 59 6.31 29.66 -3.24
C LEU A 59 5.81 28.68 -2.16
N GLU A 60 4.79 27.88 -2.47
CA GLU A 60 4.39 26.74 -1.61
C GLU A 60 5.63 25.86 -1.31
N GLU A 61 6.01 25.74 -0.04
CA GLU A 61 7.13 24.92 0.43
C GLU A 61 6.84 23.44 0.16
N GLU A 62 7.57 22.84 -0.79
CA GLU A 62 7.43 21.42 -1.14
C GLU A 62 8.36 20.55 -0.27
N PHE A 63 7.78 19.74 0.60
CA PHE A 63 8.50 18.80 1.47
C PHE A 63 8.63 17.43 0.80
N SER A 64 9.81 17.11 0.27
CA SER A 64 10.07 15.80 -0.36
C SER A 64 10.74 14.79 0.58
N CYS A 65 10.41 13.51 0.42
CA CYS A 65 11.05 12.43 1.17
C CYS A 65 12.33 11.96 0.47
N LEU A 66 13.46 12.03 1.20
CA LEU A 66 14.77 11.58 0.71
C LEU A 66 15.06 10.10 0.96
N TRP A 67 14.07 9.31 1.36
CA TRP A 67 14.22 7.86 1.47
C TRP A 67 14.39 7.27 0.06
N GLN A 68 15.39 6.40 -0.12
CA GLN A 68 15.70 5.81 -1.42
C GLN A 68 14.46 5.21 -2.08
N GLU A 69 14.19 5.59 -3.34
CA GLU A 69 13.09 5.07 -4.16
C GLU A 69 11.67 5.26 -3.57
N CYS A 70 11.49 6.24 -2.68
CA CYS A 70 10.16 6.57 -2.15
C CYS A 70 9.38 7.49 -3.11
N GLY A 71 9.93 8.68 -3.41
CA GLY A 71 9.30 9.65 -4.31
C GLY A 71 8.07 10.37 -3.74
N PHE A 72 7.86 10.34 -2.43
CA PHE A 72 6.81 11.11 -1.76
C PHE A 72 7.15 12.60 -1.69
N CYS A 73 6.14 13.44 -1.91
CA CYS A 73 6.16 14.88 -1.71
C CYS A 73 4.87 15.31 -1.00
N SER A 74 5.00 16.29 -0.11
CA SER A 74 3.90 16.96 0.58
C SER A 74 3.97 18.44 0.26
N LEU A 75 2.82 19.06 0.06
CA LEU A 75 2.67 20.47 -0.26
C LEU A 75 2.07 21.09 0.99
N ASP A 76 2.80 22.00 1.62
CA ASP A 76 2.36 22.79 2.78
C ASP A 76 2.29 22.07 4.14
N SER A 77 2.57 20.76 4.25
CA SER A 77 2.62 20.08 5.56
C SER A 77 3.93 19.33 5.81
N SER A 78 4.79 19.92 6.64
CA SER A 78 5.97 19.26 7.20
C SER A 78 5.61 18.10 8.14
N ALA A 79 4.44 18.16 8.80
CA ALA A 79 3.93 17.10 9.65
C ALA A 79 3.61 15.80 8.87
N ASP A 80 3.17 15.94 7.61
CA ASP A 80 2.90 14.81 6.73
C ASP A 80 4.19 14.11 6.33
N LEU A 81 5.24 14.88 6.01
CA LEU A 81 6.58 14.35 5.78
C LEU A 81 7.10 13.63 7.03
N VAL A 82 6.93 14.20 8.23
CA VAL A 82 7.37 13.59 9.49
C VAL A 82 6.73 12.21 9.69
N ARG A 83 5.40 12.13 9.57
CA ARG A 83 4.64 10.87 9.72
C ARG A 83 5.02 9.84 8.67
N HIS A 84 5.15 10.29 7.42
CA HIS A 84 5.61 9.47 6.31
C HIS A 84 7.00 8.85 6.59
N VAL A 85 7.95 9.66 7.06
CA VAL A 85 9.32 9.21 7.38
C VAL A 85 9.34 8.26 8.58
N TYR A 86 8.53 8.49 9.61
CA TYR A 86 8.40 7.52 10.70
C TYR A 86 7.79 6.19 10.24
N PHE A 87 6.94 6.20 9.23
CA PHE A 87 6.47 4.96 8.64
C PHE A 87 7.58 4.20 7.90
N HIS A 88 8.57 4.88 7.31
CA HIS A 88 9.76 4.20 6.80
C HIS A 88 10.57 3.51 7.91
N CYS A 89 10.63 4.10 9.10
CA CYS A 89 11.25 3.44 10.25
C CYS A 89 10.54 2.12 10.57
N TYR A 90 9.21 2.17 10.68
CA TYR A 90 8.39 1.00 10.91
C TYR A 90 8.47 -0.02 9.76
N HIS A 91 8.46 0.43 8.50
CA HIS A 91 8.59 -0.42 7.33
C HIS A 91 9.94 -1.15 7.32
N THR A 92 11.02 -0.49 7.72
CA THR A 92 12.35 -1.11 7.84
C THR A 92 12.34 -2.26 8.85
N LYS A 93 11.69 -2.06 10.01
CA LYS A 93 11.44 -3.13 10.99
C LYS A 93 10.66 -4.29 10.38
N LEU A 94 9.58 -4.00 9.65
CA LEU A 94 8.79 -5.04 8.98
C LEU A 94 9.58 -5.82 7.93
N LYS A 95 10.44 -5.15 7.16
CA LYS A 95 11.34 -5.77 6.18
C LYS A 95 12.31 -6.73 6.88
N GLN A 96 12.84 -6.34 8.04
CA GLN A 96 13.73 -7.19 8.83
C GLN A 96 13.02 -8.41 9.41
N TRP A 97 11.79 -8.26 9.91
CA TRP A 97 10.96 -9.38 10.33
C TRP A 97 10.62 -10.33 9.18
N GLY A 98 10.33 -9.80 7.99
CA GLY A 98 10.15 -10.60 6.78
C GLY A 98 11.42 -11.36 6.39
N LEU A 99 12.59 -10.73 6.50
CA LEU A 99 13.88 -11.38 6.25
C LEU A 99 14.13 -12.52 7.25
N GLN A 100 13.91 -12.30 8.54
CA GLN A 100 14.04 -13.35 9.56
C GLN A 100 13.06 -14.51 9.32
N ALA A 101 11.82 -14.20 8.91
CA ALA A 101 10.84 -15.21 8.55
C ALA A 101 11.29 -16.04 7.33
N LEU A 102 11.91 -15.42 6.33
CA LEU A 102 12.52 -16.13 5.19
C LEU A 102 13.71 -17.00 5.61
N GLN A 103 14.62 -16.47 6.43
CA GLN A 103 15.78 -17.22 6.92
C GLN A 103 15.39 -18.46 7.75
N SER A 104 14.23 -18.43 8.40
CA SER A 104 13.68 -19.60 9.10
C SER A 104 13.17 -20.71 8.16
N GLN A 105 13.09 -20.44 6.85
CA GLN A 105 12.55 -21.34 5.83
C GLN A 105 13.61 -21.60 4.74
N ALA A 106 14.49 -22.59 4.95
CA ALA A 106 15.62 -22.89 4.06
C ALA A 106 15.23 -23.22 2.60
N ASP A 107 13.98 -23.63 2.36
CA ASP A 107 13.49 -24.08 1.04
C ASP A 107 12.91 -22.95 0.17
N LEU A 108 12.85 -21.70 0.66
CA LEU A 108 12.23 -20.60 -0.06
C LEU A 108 13.26 -19.73 -0.78
N SER A 109 13.05 -19.54 -2.08
CA SER A 109 13.81 -18.58 -2.87
C SER A 109 13.45 -17.13 -2.48
N PRO A 110 14.36 -16.18 -2.67
CA PRO A 110 14.05 -14.76 -2.54
C PRO A 110 12.91 -14.32 -3.47
N CYS A 111 12.29 -13.19 -3.13
CA CYS A 111 11.29 -12.55 -3.99
C CYS A 111 11.93 -12.14 -5.32
N ILE A 112 11.23 -12.39 -6.43
CA ILE A 112 11.68 -12.08 -7.80
C ILE A 112 11.06 -10.80 -8.37
N LEU A 113 10.14 -10.18 -7.62
CA LEU A 113 9.53 -8.91 -8.02
C LEU A 113 10.55 -7.76 -7.92
N ASP A 114 10.31 -6.72 -8.72
CA ASP A 114 11.18 -5.56 -8.89
C ASP A 114 11.48 -4.84 -7.56
N PHE A 115 12.68 -4.28 -7.48
CA PHE A 115 13.20 -3.56 -6.32
C PHE A 115 12.73 -2.10 -6.30
N HIS A 116 12.38 -1.51 -7.46
CA HIS A 116 12.00 -0.10 -7.53
C HIS A 116 10.77 0.31 -6.70
N SER A 117 9.92 -0.64 -6.30
CA SER A 117 8.76 -0.37 -5.43
C SER A 117 9.02 -0.67 -3.95
N ARG A 118 10.26 -0.98 -3.57
CA ARG A 118 10.61 -1.51 -2.25
C ARG A 118 10.33 -0.54 -1.10
N ASN A 119 10.41 0.75 -1.36
CA ASN A 119 10.23 1.79 -0.37
C ASN A 119 8.96 2.61 -0.59
N ILE A 120 8.07 2.17 -1.49
CA ILE A 120 6.76 2.79 -1.65
C ILE A 120 5.87 2.37 -0.48
N ILE A 121 5.52 3.34 0.36
CA ILE A 121 4.63 3.15 1.50
C ILE A 121 3.25 3.79 1.22
N PRO A 122 2.19 3.36 1.93
CA PRO A 122 0.87 3.97 1.79
C PRO A 122 0.92 5.45 2.13
N ASP A 123 0.01 6.21 1.52
CA ASP A 123 -0.23 7.59 1.93
C ASP A 123 -0.84 7.62 3.34
N ILE A 124 -0.29 8.47 4.20
CA ILE A 124 -0.66 8.59 5.61
C ILE A 124 -0.87 10.08 5.85
N PRO A 125 -2.06 10.62 5.54
CA PRO A 125 -2.37 12.04 5.75
C PRO A 125 -2.85 12.33 7.18
N ASP A 126 -3.25 11.32 7.96
CA ASP A 126 -3.78 11.50 9.32
C ASP A 126 -2.87 10.95 10.43
N HIS A 127 -3.09 11.44 11.65
CA HIS A 127 -2.46 10.92 12.87
C HIS A 127 -3.04 9.55 13.25
N PHE A 128 -2.24 8.72 13.91
CA PHE A 128 -2.71 7.45 14.44
C PHE A 128 -3.45 7.66 15.77
N LEU A 129 -4.78 7.61 15.72
CA LEU A 129 -5.65 7.81 16.87
C LEU A 129 -5.99 6.48 17.56
N CYS A 130 -5.78 6.42 18.86
CA CYS A 130 -6.25 5.30 19.68
C CYS A 130 -7.75 5.46 19.96
N LEU A 131 -8.56 4.50 19.52
CA LEU A 131 -10.01 4.48 19.80
C LEU A 131 -10.36 3.54 20.95
N TRP A 132 -9.41 3.31 21.85
CA TRP A 132 -9.67 2.59 23.09
C TRP A 132 -10.52 3.45 24.01
N GLU A 133 -11.49 2.84 24.70
CA GLU A 133 -12.38 3.55 25.61
C GLU A 133 -11.58 4.29 26.68
N HIS A 134 -11.82 5.60 26.81
CA HIS A 134 -11.11 6.49 27.74
C HIS A 134 -9.61 6.66 27.42
N CYS A 135 -9.20 6.43 26.17
CA CYS A 135 -7.87 6.76 25.68
C CYS A 135 -7.94 7.85 24.61
N GLU A 136 -7.22 8.94 24.83
CA GLU A 136 -7.16 10.10 23.91
C GLU A 136 -5.77 10.24 23.27
N SER A 137 -4.98 9.16 23.25
CA SER A 137 -3.62 9.20 22.73
C SER A 137 -3.61 9.24 21.19
N ALA A 138 -2.84 10.17 20.65
CA ALA A 138 -2.53 10.31 19.22
C ALA A 138 -1.02 10.17 19.01
N PHE A 139 -0.63 9.61 17.87
CA PHE A 139 0.78 9.37 17.55
C PHE A 139 1.07 9.68 16.08
N ASP A 140 2.27 10.21 15.82
CA ASP A 140 2.82 10.39 14.47
C ASP A 140 3.64 9.18 14.01
N ASN A 141 4.21 8.45 14.97
CA ASN A 141 5.02 7.27 14.70
C ASN A 141 4.18 5.99 14.85
N PRO A 142 4.03 5.20 13.77
CA PRO A 142 3.27 3.96 13.81
C PRO A 142 3.79 2.95 14.84
N GLU A 143 5.12 2.87 15.02
CA GLU A 143 5.73 1.94 15.99
C GLU A 143 5.24 2.22 17.41
N TRP A 144 5.19 3.48 17.80
CA TRP A 144 4.71 3.90 19.11
C TRP A 144 3.21 3.69 19.27
N PHE A 145 2.43 3.96 18.21
CA PHE A 145 1.01 3.67 18.19
C PHE A 145 0.71 2.18 18.43
N TYR A 146 1.34 1.28 17.66
CA TYR A 146 1.07 -0.16 17.80
C TYR A 146 1.55 -0.69 19.15
N ARG A 147 2.69 -0.21 19.66
CA ARG A 147 3.17 -0.56 21.01
C ARG A 147 2.21 -0.06 22.10
N HIS A 148 1.63 1.13 21.94
CA HIS A 148 0.62 1.66 22.85
C HIS A 148 -0.67 0.83 22.83
N VAL A 149 -1.18 0.46 21.64
CA VAL A 149 -2.36 -0.40 21.51
C VAL A 149 -2.11 -1.78 22.13
N GLU A 150 -0.90 -2.32 21.97
CA GLU A 150 -0.52 -3.58 22.63
C GLU A 150 -0.50 -3.46 24.15
N ALA A 151 -0.03 -2.33 24.71
CA ALA A 151 -0.06 -2.09 26.15
C ALA A 151 -1.47 -2.18 26.74
N HIS A 152 -2.51 -1.68 26.04
CA HIS A 152 -3.89 -1.88 26.47
C HIS A 152 -4.24 -3.36 26.64
N SER A 153 -3.82 -4.22 25.70
CA SER A 153 -4.08 -5.66 25.78
C SER A 153 -3.43 -6.31 27.01
N LEU A 154 -2.29 -5.80 27.47
CA LEU A 154 -1.55 -6.31 28.62
C LEU A 154 -2.09 -5.77 29.95
N CYS A 155 -2.63 -4.56 29.95
CA CYS A 155 -3.20 -3.91 31.14
C CYS A 155 -4.66 -4.27 31.40
N CYS A 156 -5.37 -4.85 30.43
CA CYS A 156 -6.76 -5.27 30.62
C CYS A 156 -6.91 -6.29 31.76
N GLU A 157 -7.92 -6.13 32.60
CA GLU A 157 -8.21 -7.11 33.64
C GLU A 157 -9.05 -8.28 33.11
N TYR A 158 -8.85 -9.45 33.71
CA TYR A 158 -9.73 -10.59 33.48
C TYR A 158 -11.07 -10.36 34.19
N LYS A 159 -12.17 -10.47 33.44
CA LYS A 159 -13.52 -10.51 34.01
C LYS A 159 -13.99 -11.96 34.16
N ALA A 160 -14.54 -12.27 35.33
CA ALA A 160 -15.16 -13.57 35.58
C ALA A 160 -16.50 -13.69 34.84
N VAL A 161 -16.67 -14.77 34.10
CA VAL A 161 -17.90 -15.16 33.42
C VAL A 161 -18.29 -16.56 33.91
N GLY A 162 -19.22 -16.62 34.86
CA GLY A 162 -19.62 -17.88 35.49
C GLY A 162 -18.69 -18.31 36.65
N LYS A 163 -18.74 -19.59 37.02
CA LYS A 163 -18.08 -20.08 38.25
C LYS A 163 -16.56 -20.22 38.15
N ASP A 164 -15.99 -20.45 36.96
CA ASP A 164 -14.54 -20.71 36.79
C ASP A 164 -13.90 -20.12 35.51
N ASN A 165 -14.64 -19.38 34.69
CA ASN A 165 -14.12 -18.89 33.40
C ASN A 165 -13.75 -17.41 33.47
N HIS A 166 -12.53 -17.07 33.08
CA HIS A 166 -12.03 -15.70 33.06
C HIS A 166 -11.78 -15.29 31.61
N VAL A 167 -12.28 -14.12 31.23
CA VAL A 167 -12.14 -13.58 29.88
C VAL A 167 -11.65 -12.15 29.91
N VAL A 168 -10.92 -11.75 28.88
CA VAL A 168 -10.47 -10.38 28.65
C VAL A 168 -11.36 -9.76 27.57
N LEU A 169 -11.85 -8.55 27.80
CA LEU A 169 -12.70 -7.83 26.85
C LEU A 169 -11.88 -6.88 26.02
N CYS A 170 -12.26 -6.71 24.75
CA CYS A 170 -11.76 -5.62 23.93
C CYS A 170 -12.39 -4.31 24.38
N GLY A 171 -11.58 -3.32 24.75
CA GLY A 171 -12.04 -1.97 25.09
C GLY A 171 -12.07 -1.02 23.89
N TRP A 172 -12.01 -1.53 22.66
CA TRP A 172 -12.09 -0.68 21.48
C TRP A 172 -13.52 -0.17 21.28
N LYS A 173 -13.67 1.12 20.94
CA LYS A 173 -14.97 1.76 20.76
C LYS A 173 -15.86 0.97 19.78
N GLY A 174 -16.99 0.48 20.28
CA GLY A 174 -17.96 -0.28 19.49
C GLY A 174 -17.59 -1.76 19.27
N CYS A 175 -16.58 -2.29 19.95
CA CYS A 175 -16.23 -3.70 19.93
C CYS A 175 -16.76 -4.44 21.16
N THR A 176 -17.46 -5.56 20.95
CA THR A 176 -18.01 -6.39 22.04
C THR A 176 -17.30 -7.74 22.14
N CYS A 177 -16.13 -7.90 21.53
CA CYS A 177 -15.42 -9.16 21.48
C CYS A 177 -14.75 -9.50 22.83
N THR A 178 -14.80 -10.79 23.18
CA THR A 178 -14.21 -11.34 24.41
C THR A 178 -13.24 -12.46 24.09
N PHE A 179 -12.14 -12.55 24.83
CA PHE A 179 -11.03 -13.47 24.58
C PHE A 179 -10.64 -14.23 25.83
N LYS A 180 -10.11 -15.44 25.66
CA LYS A 180 -9.66 -16.30 26.76
C LYS A 180 -8.33 -15.88 27.39
N ASP A 181 -7.51 -15.14 26.65
CA ASP A 181 -6.17 -14.72 27.04
C ASP A 181 -5.76 -13.42 26.32
N HIS A 182 -4.73 -12.75 26.85
CA HIS A 182 -4.17 -11.51 26.28
C HIS A 182 -3.58 -11.71 24.88
N CYS A 183 -3.01 -12.88 24.59
CA CYS A 183 -2.42 -13.18 23.28
C CYS A 183 -3.48 -13.10 22.16
N LYS A 184 -4.67 -13.64 22.42
CA LYS A 184 -5.80 -13.62 21.48
C LYS A 184 -6.41 -12.24 21.35
N LEU A 185 -6.48 -11.48 22.44
CA LEU A 185 -6.87 -10.08 22.38
C LEU A 185 -5.89 -9.28 21.52
N ARG A 186 -4.58 -9.40 21.76
CA ARG A 186 -3.53 -8.73 20.97
C ARG A 186 -3.65 -9.04 19.48
N GLU A 187 -3.85 -10.31 19.12
CA GLU A 187 -4.07 -10.72 17.73
C GLU A 187 -5.33 -10.05 17.13
N HIS A 188 -6.40 -9.94 17.91
CA HIS A 188 -7.64 -9.29 17.49
C HIS A 188 -7.50 -7.78 17.30
N LEU A 189 -6.69 -7.07 18.09
CA LEU A 189 -6.53 -5.61 17.96
C LEU A 189 -6.01 -5.20 16.58
N ARG A 190 -5.30 -6.09 15.88
CA ARG A 190 -4.90 -5.88 14.48
C ARG A 190 -6.07 -5.72 13.51
N SER A 191 -7.25 -6.24 13.86
CA SER A 191 -8.46 -6.03 13.05
C SER A 191 -9.01 -4.60 13.15
N HIS A 192 -8.68 -3.89 14.23
CA HIS A 192 -9.02 -2.48 14.39
C HIS A 192 -7.95 -1.57 13.80
N THR A 193 -6.68 -1.86 14.08
CA THR A 193 -5.56 -1.00 13.66
C THR A 193 -5.04 -1.28 12.25
N GLN A 194 -5.45 -2.40 11.64
CA GLN A 194 -4.96 -2.87 10.33
C GLN A 194 -3.44 -3.09 10.25
N GLU A 195 -2.80 -3.27 11.41
CA GLU A 195 -1.36 -3.47 11.60
C GLU A 195 -0.81 -4.53 10.63
N LYS A 196 0.33 -4.22 10.01
CA LYS A 196 1.11 -5.17 9.20
C LYS A 196 2.23 -5.74 10.04
N VAL A 197 2.53 -7.03 9.90
CA VAL A 197 3.47 -7.73 10.80
C VAL A 197 4.72 -8.22 10.10
N ALA A 198 4.77 -8.13 8.78
CA ALA A 198 5.96 -8.48 7.99
C ALA A 198 5.90 -7.75 6.66
N ALA A 199 7.06 -7.38 6.12
CA ALA A 199 7.20 -6.84 4.78
C ALA A 199 8.24 -7.63 3.99
N CYS A 200 8.07 -7.71 2.67
CA CYS A 200 9.05 -8.34 1.81
C CYS A 200 10.31 -7.46 1.71
N PRO A 201 11.49 -7.98 2.06
CA PRO A 201 12.72 -7.19 1.99
C PRO A 201 13.10 -6.81 0.56
N THR A 202 12.59 -7.49 -0.47
CA THR A 202 12.89 -7.19 -1.88
C THR A 202 11.90 -6.19 -2.49
N CYS A 203 10.60 -6.47 -2.44
CA CYS A 203 9.60 -5.65 -3.14
C CYS A 203 8.84 -4.65 -2.25
N GLY A 204 9.08 -4.65 -0.93
CA GLY A 204 8.41 -3.73 0.01
C GLY A 204 6.96 -4.09 0.35
N GLY A 205 6.40 -5.15 -0.23
CA GLY A 205 5.01 -5.55 0.03
C GLY A 205 4.79 -5.86 1.52
N MET A 206 3.79 -5.24 2.15
CA MET A 206 3.45 -5.45 3.57
C MET A 206 2.27 -6.40 3.76
N PHE A 207 2.32 -7.23 4.81
CA PHE A 207 1.37 -8.31 5.04
C PHE A 207 0.82 -8.32 6.47
N ALA A 208 -0.47 -8.62 6.61
CA ALA A 208 -1.16 -8.66 7.91
C ALA A 208 -0.82 -9.90 8.76
N ASN A 209 -0.23 -10.94 8.17
CA ASN A 209 0.26 -12.12 8.90
C ASN A 209 1.37 -12.85 8.12
N ASN A 210 2.14 -13.68 8.83
CA ASN A 210 3.23 -14.47 8.25
C ASN A 210 2.75 -15.47 7.19
N THR A 211 1.54 -16.01 7.30
CA THR A 211 1.01 -16.92 6.27
C THR A 211 0.85 -16.21 4.93
N LYS A 212 0.28 -14.99 4.92
CA LYS A 212 0.11 -14.20 3.70
C LYS A 212 1.45 -13.76 3.11
N PHE A 213 2.42 -13.42 3.95
CA PHE A 213 3.79 -13.13 3.53
C PHE A 213 4.44 -14.34 2.86
N LEU A 214 4.42 -15.52 3.49
CA LEU A 214 4.99 -16.73 2.91
C LEU A 214 4.24 -17.17 1.64
N ASP A 215 2.92 -17.02 1.60
CA ASP A 215 2.12 -17.26 0.40
C ASP A 215 2.54 -16.33 -0.76
N HIS A 216 2.91 -15.07 -0.48
CA HIS A 216 3.42 -14.15 -1.49
C HIS A 216 4.73 -14.66 -2.13
N ILE A 217 5.65 -15.18 -1.33
CA ILE A 217 6.93 -15.74 -1.80
C ILE A 217 6.69 -17.04 -2.58
N ARG A 218 5.88 -17.95 -2.04
CA ARG A 218 5.57 -19.25 -2.66
C ARG A 218 4.84 -19.14 -4.00
N ARG A 219 4.11 -18.05 -4.24
CA ARG A 219 3.47 -17.79 -5.55
C ARG A 219 4.49 -17.47 -6.64
N GLN A 220 5.67 -17.00 -6.26
CA GLN A 220 6.76 -16.64 -7.16
C GLN A 220 7.71 -17.82 -7.43
N THR A 221 7.56 -18.92 -6.68
CA THR A 221 8.29 -20.15 -6.89
C THR A 221 8.13 -20.67 -8.33
N SER A 222 9.26 -21.12 -8.90
CA SER A 222 9.35 -21.60 -10.28
C SER A 222 8.37 -22.75 -10.56
N LEU A 223 7.96 -22.87 -11.83
CA LEU A 223 6.98 -23.87 -12.28
C LEU A 223 7.36 -25.31 -11.89
N ASP A 224 8.66 -25.63 -11.82
CA ASP A 224 9.16 -26.96 -11.43
C ASP A 224 8.84 -27.33 -9.98
N GLN A 225 8.73 -26.33 -9.10
CA GLN A 225 8.36 -26.51 -7.70
C GLN A 225 6.85 -26.38 -7.47
N GLN A 226 6.06 -26.06 -8.51
CA GLN A 226 4.59 -26.04 -8.46
C GLN A 226 4.02 -27.44 -8.67
N ARG A 227 4.03 -28.22 -7.59
CA ARG A 227 3.65 -29.64 -7.57
C ARG A 227 2.14 -29.87 -7.64
N PHE A 228 1.32 -28.87 -7.33
CA PHE A 228 -0.12 -29.02 -7.21
C PHE A 228 -0.84 -28.44 -8.44
N GLN A 229 -1.36 -29.30 -9.30
CA GLN A 229 -2.13 -28.88 -10.49
C GLN A 229 -3.63 -28.86 -10.18
N CYS A 230 -4.34 -27.84 -10.67
CA CYS A 230 -5.79 -27.83 -10.61
C CYS A 230 -6.40 -28.90 -11.53
N SER A 231 -7.40 -29.62 -11.05
CA SER A 231 -8.17 -30.58 -11.85
C SER A 231 -9.06 -29.93 -12.91
N HIS A 232 -9.44 -28.67 -12.72
CA HIS A 232 -10.38 -27.94 -13.59
C HIS A 232 -9.73 -26.94 -14.54
N CYS A 233 -8.44 -26.63 -14.36
CA CYS A 233 -7.69 -25.75 -15.27
C CYS A 233 -6.20 -26.08 -15.27
N SER A 234 -5.47 -25.61 -16.27
CA SER A 234 -4.02 -25.86 -16.41
C SER A 234 -3.14 -25.12 -15.41
N LYS A 235 -3.71 -24.46 -14.38
CA LYS A 235 -2.94 -23.70 -13.39
C LYS A 235 -2.29 -24.65 -12.37
N ARG A 236 -1.02 -24.34 -12.05
CA ARG A 236 -0.22 -25.04 -11.05
C ARG A 236 0.04 -24.12 -9.85
N PHE A 237 0.23 -24.72 -8.69
CA PHE A 237 0.41 -24.04 -7.41
C PHE A 237 1.54 -24.68 -6.61
N ALA A 238 2.26 -23.87 -5.85
CA ALA A 238 3.36 -24.32 -5.00
C ALA A 238 2.90 -25.07 -3.74
N THR A 239 1.67 -24.84 -3.25
CA THR A 239 1.13 -25.51 -2.06
C THR A 239 -0.32 -25.93 -2.23
N GLU A 240 -0.72 -26.96 -1.49
CA GLU A 240 -2.11 -27.45 -1.45
C GLU A 240 -3.09 -26.38 -0.95
N ARG A 241 -2.67 -25.53 0.00
CA ARG A 241 -3.49 -24.40 0.49
C ARG A 241 -3.83 -23.43 -0.64
N LEU A 242 -2.85 -23.06 -1.46
CA LEU A 242 -3.05 -22.16 -2.60
C LEU A 242 -3.96 -22.80 -3.66
N LEU A 243 -3.80 -24.10 -3.91
CA LEU A 243 -4.69 -24.85 -4.78
C LEU A 243 -6.12 -24.86 -4.21
N ARG A 244 -6.30 -25.10 -2.90
CA ARG A 244 -7.61 -25.12 -2.25
C ARG A 244 -8.32 -23.77 -2.34
N ASP A 245 -7.62 -22.68 -2.08
CA ASP A 245 -8.16 -21.32 -2.23
C ASP A 245 -8.53 -21.02 -3.69
N HIS A 246 -7.74 -21.50 -4.64
CA HIS A 246 -8.10 -21.43 -6.06
C HIS A 246 -9.30 -22.31 -6.41
N MET A 247 -9.38 -23.53 -5.88
CA MET A 247 -10.49 -24.45 -6.09
C MET A 247 -11.78 -23.94 -5.48
N ARG A 248 -11.75 -23.15 -4.41
CA ARG A 248 -12.95 -22.45 -3.91
C ARG A 248 -13.56 -21.52 -4.95
N ASN A 249 -12.76 -20.94 -5.84
CA ASN A 249 -13.28 -20.12 -6.94
C ASN A 249 -13.87 -21.00 -8.06
N HIS A 250 -13.35 -22.22 -8.25
CA HIS A 250 -13.97 -23.21 -9.13
C HIS A 250 -15.26 -23.78 -8.53
N ASP A 251 -15.31 -24.04 -7.23
CA ASP A 251 -16.50 -24.51 -6.52
C ASP A 251 -17.55 -23.41 -6.43
N HIS A 252 -17.17 -22.15 -6.20
CA HIS A 252 -18.09 -21.03 -6.39
C HIS A 252 -18.61 -20.92 -7.83
N SER A 253 -17.90 -21.45 -8.82
CA SER A 253 -18.35 -21.51 -10.21
C SER A 253 -19.14 -22.78 -10.53
N LEU A 254 -18.91 -23.89 -9.82
CA LEU A 254 -19.55 -25.20 -10.04
C LEU A 254 -20.80 -25.39 -9.17
N LEU A 255 -20.77 -24.96 -7.91
CA LEU A 255 -21.95 -24.79 -7.05
C LEU A 255 -22.90 -23.70 -7.59
N CYS A 256 -22.36 -22.73 -8.36
CA CYS A 256 -23.16 -21.75 -9.08
C CYS A 256 -23.69 -22.27 -10.43
N SER A 257 -23.14 -23.37 -10.97
CA SER A 257 -23.69 -24.00 -12.17
C SER A 257 -25.02 -24.72 -11.92
N SER A 258 -25.38 -24.99 -10.66
CA SER A 258 -26.68 -25.56 -10.27
C SER A 258 -27.59 -24.57 -9.50
N VAL A 259 -27.11 -23.37 -9.15
CA VAL A 259 -27.87 -22.35 -8.40
C VAL A 259 -27.52 -20.93 -8.88
N ASN A 260 -27.81 -20.59 -10.14
CA ASN A 260 -27.81 -19.20 -10.63
C ASN A 260 -29.13 -18.51 -10.24
N HIS A 261 -29.16 -17.67 -9.19
CA HIS A 261 -30.42 -17.02 -8.77
C HIS A 261 -30.37 -15.51 -8.50
N TYR A 262 -29.28 -14.80 -8.78
CA TYR A 262 -29.31 -13.33 -8.65
C TYR A 262 -29.80 -12.69 -9.95
N LYS A 263 -31.12 -12.77 -10.16
CA LYS A 263 -31.80 -12.07 -11.26
C LYS A 263 -31.81 -10.58 -10.99
N CYS A 264 -31.47 -9.78 -12.00
CA CYS A 264 -31.67 -8.35 -11.91
C CYS A 264 -33.17 -8.03 -11.88
N PRO A 265 -33.64 -7.20 -10.94
CA PRO A 265 -35.05 -6.79 -10.92
C PRO A 265 -35.42 -5.83 -12.05
N LEU A 266 -34.43 -5.34 -12.82
CA LEU A 266 -34.59 -4.28 -13.82
C LEU A 266 -34.23 -4.73 -15.25
N CYS A 267 -33.71 -5.96 -15.43
CA CYS A 267 -33.54 -6.61 -16.72
C CYS A 267 -33.45 -8.14 -16.59
N ASP A 268 -33.42 -8.86 -17.71
CA ASP A 268 -33.32 -10.32 -17.72
C ASP A 268 -31.88 -10.88 -17.52
N MET A 269 -30.94 -10.04 -17.08
CA MET A 269 -29.59 -10.49 -16.75
C MET A 269 -29.58 -11.26 -15.42
N THR A 270 -28.88 -12.39 -15.42
CA THR A 270 -28.68 -13.21 -14.21
C THR A 270 -27.19 -13.23 -13.89
N CYS A 271 -26.84 -12.91 -12.64
CA CYS A 271 -25.46 -12.86 -12.19
C CYS A 271 -25.10 -14.03 -11.28
N PRO A 272 -23.85 -14.54 -11.33
CA PRO A 272 -23.43 -15.68 -10.53
C PRO A 272 -23.19 -15.31 -9.06
N LEU A 273 -22.88 -14.04 -8.76
CA LEU A 273 -22.60 -13.56 -7.40
C LEU A 273 -23.42 -12.30 -7.05
N PRO A 274 -23.76 -12.09 -5.76
CA PRO A 274 -24.41 -10.86 -5.29
C PRO A 274 -23.59 -9.60 -5.57
N SER A 275 -22.25 -9.69 -5.48
CA SER A 275 -21.34 -8.58 -5.80
C SER A 275 -21.40 -8.22 -7.29
N SER A 276 -21.45 -9.24 -8.16
CA SER A 276 -21.64 -9.06 -9.59
C SER A 276 -23.00 -8.46 -9.93
N LEU A 277 -24.08 -8.90 -9.26
CA LEU A 277 -25.41 -8.28 -9.44
C LEU A 277 -25.42 -6.82 -8.99
N ARG A 278 -24.83 -6.51 -7.83
CA ARG A 278 -24.73 -5.14 -7.31
C ARG A 278 -23.98 -4.23 -8.29
N ASN A 279 -22.84 -4.72 -8.81
CA ASN A 279 -22.10 -4.01 -9.83
C ASN A 279 -22.92 -3.84 -11.10
N HIS A 280 -23.55 -4.90 -11.60
CA HIS A 280 -24.44 -4.84 -12.76
C HIS A 280 -25.56 -3.80 -12.60
N MET A 281 -26.25 -3.79 -11.45
CA MET A 281 -27.29 -2.80 -11.15
C MET A 281 -26.71 -1.38 -11.12
N ARG A 282 -25.55 -1.19 -10.48
CA ARG A 282 -24.85 0.10 -10.48
C ARG A 282 -24.48 0.57 -11.88
N PHE A 283 -24.02 -0.31 -12.76
CA PHE A 283 -23.55 0.06 -14.10
C PHE A 283 -24.68 0.25 -15.11
N ARG A 284 -25.68 -0.64 -15.08
CA ARG A 284 -26.69 -0.73 -16.14
C ARG A 284 -28.02 -0.09 -15.79
N HIS A 285 -28.32 0.05 -14.49
CA HIS A 285 -29.62 0.52 -14.03
C HIS A 285 -29.57 1.76 -13.15
N SER A 286 -28.45 2.01 -12.47
CA SER A 286 -28.25 3.27 -11.79
C SER A 286 -27.68 4.31 -12.75
N GLU A 287 -28.29 5.48 -12.84
CA GLU A 287 -27.69 6.65 -13.50
C GLU A 287 -26.70 7.39 -12.59
N ASP A 288 -26.54 6.92 -11.34
CA ASP A 288 -25.61 7.50 -10.39
C ASP A 288 -24.17 7.41 -10.93
N ARG A 289 -23.59 8.59 -11.17
CA ARG A 289 -22.21 8.80 -11.59
C ARG A 289 -21.48 9.50 -10.43
N PRO A 290 -21.18 8.75 -9.35
CA PRO A 290 -20.68 9.34 -8.11
C PRO A 290 -19.25 9.88 -8.26
N PHE A 291 -18.54 9.50 -9.32
CA PHE A 291 -17.20 9.96 -9.61
C PHE A 291 -17.27 11.07 -10.65
N LYS A 292 -17.30 12.32 -10.18
CA LYS A 292 -17.26 13.51 -11.01
C LYS A 292 -15.80 13.92 -11.25
N CYS A 293 -15.54 14.53 -12.40
CA CYS A 293 -14.29 15.21 -12.64
C CYS A 293 -14.38 16.62 -12.07
N ASP A 294 -13.36 17.05 -11.34
CA ASP A 294 -13.32 18.41 -10.78
C ASP A 294 -12.92 19.46 -11.83
N CYS A 295 -12.44 19.03 -13.01
CA CYS A 295 -11.99 19.91 -14.10
C CYS A 295 -13.04 20.13 -15.21
N CYS A 296 -14.10 19.31 -15.28
CA CYS A 296 -15.19 19.48 -16.25
C CYS A 296 -16.47 18.75 -15.82
N ASP A 297 -17.57 18.95 -16.56
CA ASP A 297 -18.87 18.33 -16.28
C ASP A 297 -18.94 16.81 -16.52
N TYR A 298 -17.82 16.14 -16.76
CA TYR A 298 -17.78 14.70 -16.95
C TYR A 298 -17.97 13.97 -15.61
N SER A 299 -18.81 12.95 -15.62
CA SER A 299 -19.02 12.08 -14.47
C SER A 299 -19.13 10.63 -14.92
N CYS A 300 -18.54 9.71 -14.18
CA CYS A 300 -18.54 8.29 -14.50
C CYS A 300 -18.87 7.42 -13.29
N LYS A 301 -19.08 6.13 -13.55
CA LYS A 301 -19.56 5.17 -12.55
C LYS A 301 -18.44 4.46 -11.78
N ASN A 302 -17.18 4.63 -12.21
CA ASN A 302 -15.98 3.99 -11.66
C ASN A 302 -14.79 4.94 -11.51
N LEU A 303 -13.97 4.68 -10.50
CA LEU A 303 -12.71 5.37 -10.26
C LEU A 303 -11.66 5.12 -11.37
N ILE A 304 -11.63 3.91 -11.96
CA ILE A 304 -10.70 3.56 -13.05
C ILE A 304 -11.02 4.36 -14.32
N ASP A 305 -12.30 4.54 -14.61
CA ASP A 305 -12.74 5.32 -15.77
C ASP A 305 -12.56 6.82 -15.52
N LEU A 306 -12.70 7.28 -14.27
CA LEU A 306 -12.32 8.63 -13.87
C LEU A 306 -10.82 8.85 -14.05
N ARG A 307 -9.97 7.91 -13.63
CA ARG A 307 -8.51 7.99 -13.80
C ARG A 307 -8.11 8.11 -15.27
N LYS A 308 -8.70 7.28 -16.14
CA LYS A 308 -8.50 7.37 -17.60
C LYS A 308 -9.01 8.69 -18.19
N HIS A 309 -10.04 9.27 -17.59
CA HIS A 309 -10.57 10.57 -18.00
C HIS A 309 -9.71 11.73 -17.48
N LEU A 310 -9.14 11.64 -16.27
CA LEU A 310 -8.21 12.64 -15.73
C LEU A 310 -6.94 12.74 -16.58
N ASP A 311 -6.50 11.65 -17.21
CA ASP A 311 -5.44 11.68 -18.24
C ASP A 311 -5.78 12.58 -19.45
N THR A 312 -7.06 12.91 -19.67
CA THR A 312 -7.50 13.82 -20.74
C THR A 312 -7.46 15.30 -20.37
N HIS A 313 -7.28 15.65 -19.09
CA HIS A 313 -7.25 17.03 -18.56
C HIS A 313 -5.85 17.62 -18.39
N SER A 314 -4.79 16.82 -18.60
CA SER A 314 -3.42 17.32 -18.49
C SER A 314 -3.14 18.45 -19.51
N LYS A 315 -2.75 19.62 -18.99
CA LYS A 315 -2.62 20.88 -19.73
C LYS A 315 -1.32 21.01 -20.54
N GLU A 316 -0.34 20.12 -20.38
CA GLU A 316 0.91 20.17 -21.14
C GLU A 316 0.99 19.15 -22.27
N PRO A 317 1.47 19.54 -23.47
CA PRO A 317 1.62 18.63 -24.59
C PRO A 317 2.77 17.64 -24.32
N ALA A 318 2.42 16.44 -23.85
CA ALA A 318 3.36 15.39 -23.48
C ALA A 318 4.14 14.77 -24.67
N TYR A 319 3.77 15.09 -25.91
CA TYR A 319 4.36 14.50 -27.11
C TYR A 319 4.67 15.55 -28.19
N ARG A 320 5.93 15.60 -28.63
CA ARG A 320 6.44 16.47 -29.70
C ARG A 320 6.87 15.64 -30.91
N CYS A 321 6.85 16.24 -32.10
CA CYS A 321 7.37 15.63 -33.31
C CYS A 321 8.91 15.71 -33.31
N ASP A 322 9.61 14.60 -33.56
CA ASP A 322 11.08 14.53 -33.53
C ASP A 322 11.76 15.06 -34.82
N PHE A 323 11.05 15.79 -35.70
CA PHE A 323 11.59 16.35 -36.94
C PHE A 323 12.09 17.78 -36.69
N GLU A 324 13.36 18.08 -37.02
CA GLU A 324 14.06 19.31 -36.58
C GLU A 324 13.41 20.63 -37.02
N THR A 325 12.56 20.60 -38.04
CA THR A 325 11.86 21.79 -38.56
C THR A 325 10.36 21.80 -38.26
N CYS A 326 9.84 20.83 -37.49
CA CYS A 326 8.41 20.69 -37.21
C CYS A 326 8.06 21.03 -35.75
N THR A 327 7.29 22.11 -35.55
CA THR A 327 6.87 22.59 -34.21
C THR A 327 5.59 21.94 -33.69
N PHE A 328 5.12 20.87 -34.34
CA PHE A 328 3.87 20.22 -33.98
C PHE A 328 3.98 19.45 -32.66
N SER A 329 3.08 19.78 -31.73
CA SER A 329 2.97 19.15 -30.41
C SER A 329 1.52 18.81 -30.11
N ALA A 330 1.29 17.68 -29.44
CA ALA A 330 -0.06 17.26 -29.08
C ALA A 330 -0.13 16.59 -27.71
N ARG A 331 -1.33 16.66 -27.13
CA ARG A 331 -1.63 16.19 -25.78
C ARG A 331 -1.88 14.67 -25.69
N ALA A 332 -1.93 13.98 -26.83
CA ALA A 332 -2.11 12.52 -26.91
C ALA A 332 -1.18 11.88 -27.95
N LEU A 333 -0.61 10.72 -27.60
CA LEU A 333 0.34 9.98 -28.46
C LEU A 333 -0.27 9.60 -29.83
N CYS A 334 -1.57 9.35 -29.89
CA CYS A 334 -2.29 9.03 -31.14
C CYS A 334 -2.34 10.21 -32.12
N SER A 335 -2.40 11.44 -31.62
CA SER A 335 -2.47 12.66 -32.44
C SER A 335 -1.14 12.98 -33.12
N VAL A 336 -0.01 12.78 -32.44
CA VAL A 336 1.34 12.95 -33.03
C VAL A 336 1.63 11.87 -34.08
N LYS A 337 1.20 10.62 -33.82
CA LYS A 337 1.33 9.53 -34.81
C LYS A 337 0.52 9.78 -36.09
N SER A 338 -0.65 10.43 -35.99
CA SER A 338 -1.45 10.80 -37.16
C SER A 338 -0.84 11.95 -37.96
N HIS A 339 -0.26 12.95 -37.28
CA HIS A 339 0.47 14.05 -37.90
C HIS A 339 1.71 13.57 -38.68
N TYR A 340 2.53 12.71 -38.06
CA TYR A 340 3.73 12.16 -38.70
C TYR A 340 3.40 11.44 -40.02
N ARG A 341 2.34 10.62 -40.01
CA ARG A 341 1.87 9.87 -41.18
C ARG A 341 1.37 10.77 -42.34
N LYS A 342 0.82 11.94 -42.04
CA LYS A 342 0.24 12.83 -43.07
C LYS A 342 1.23 13.84 -43.64
N VAL A 343 2.25 14.22 -42.88
CA VAL A 343 3.14 15.35 -43.21
C VAL A 343 4.56 14.89 -43.57
N HIS A 344 5.05 13.80 -42.98
CA HIS A 344 6.42 13.32 -43.17
C HIS A 344 6.52 12.00 -43.96
N GLU A 345 5.41 11.30 -44.18
CA GLU A 345 5.39 10.04 -44.95
C GLU A 345 5.32 10.24 -46.48
N VAL A 346 5.21 11.48 -46.97
CA VAL A 346 5.17 11.78 -48.43
C VAL A 346 6.53 12.17 -49.01
N SER A 347 7.54 12.43 -48.16
CA SER A 347 8.89 12.78 -48.59
C SER A 347 9.85 11.70 -48.08
N GLY A 348 10.06 10.68 -48.90
CA GLY A 348 10.81 9.48 -48.52
C GLY A 348 12.24 9.79 -48.08
N ALA A 349 12.49 9.69 -46.77
CA ALA A 349 13.75 9.25 -46.18
C ALA A 349 13.60 9.00 -44.67
N GLY A 350 13.71 7.73 -44.24
CA GLY A 350 14.19 7.35 -42.91
C GLY A 350 13.18 7.30 -41.77
N VAL A 351 13.10 6.13 -41.11
CA VAL A 351 12.29 5.83 -39.92
C VAL A 351 12.67 6.74 -38.74
N GLY A 352 11.80 7.70 -38.40
CA GLY A 352 11.96 8.60 -37.26
C GLY A 352 11.23 8.10 -36.00
N ARG A 353 11.94 8.05 -34.87
CA ARG A 353 11.42 7.69 -33.54
C ARG A 353 10.48 8.77 -32.99
N VAL A 354 9.70 8.39 -31.97
CA VAL A 354 8.90 9.31 -31.14
C VAL A 354 9.51 9.28 -29.74
N SER A 355 9.99 10.43 -29.27
CA SER A 355 10.63 10.56 -27.96
C SER A 355 9.64 11.07 -26.92
N ARG A 356 9.68 10.47 -25.72
CA ARG A 356 8.81 10.81 -24.58
C ARG A 356 9.61 11.71 -23.65
N GLY A 357 9.19 12.95 -23.47
CA GLY A 357 9.80 13.87 -22.49
C GLY A 357 9.72 13.27 -21.09
N GLY A 358 10.85 13.20 -20.40
CA GLY A 358 10.97 12.72 -19.02
C GLY A 358 10.11 13.56 -18.08
N ARG A 359 9.45 12.90 -17.12
CA ARG A 359 8.50 13.56 -16.23
C ARG A 359 9.01 13.54 -14.80
N GLY A 360 9.40 14.71 -14.28
CA GLY A 360 9.19 15.04 -12.89
C GLY A 360 7.71 15.40 -12.70
N TRP A 361 7.07 14.82 -11.70
CA TRP A 361 5.71 15.18 -11.31
C TRP A 361 5.83 15.82 -9.93
N GLY A 362 5.96 17.15 -9.90
CA GLY A 362 5.40 17.94 -8.83
C GLY A 362 3.92 18.15 -9.14
N LEU A 363 3.07 18.06 -8.12
CA LEU A 363 1.66 18.42 -8.21
C LEU A 363 1.19 18.99 -6.87
N LYS A 364 1.57 20.24 -6.64
CA LYS A 364 0.75 21.33 -6.04
C LYS A 364 -0.74 21.07 -6.33
N SER A 365 -1.70 21.08 -5.39
CA SER A 365 -1.73 21.35 -3.94
C SER A 365 -2.91 20.58 -3.34
#